data_AF-A0A9D8XIT6-F1
#
_entry.id   AF-A0A9D8XIT6-F1
#
_cell.length_a   1.000
_cell.length_b   1.000
_cell.length_c   1.000
_cell.angle_alpha   90.00
_cell.angle_beta   90.00
_cell.angle_gamma   90.00
#
_symmetry.space_group_name_H-M   'P 1'
#
loop_
_entity.id
_entity.type
_entity.pdbx_description
1 polymer ?
#
loop_
_entity_poly.entity_id
_entity_poly.type
_entity_poly.pdbx_seq_one_letter_code
_entity_poly.pdbx_strand_id
1 'polypeptide(L)'
;MKTVKLLLSLVFITMLFAACNTHVVNTENLNVRATPSTNGTVIGQLHYNDRIKVTPHNDTWGQIEYKNETGYVAMKHLITKKEKFETNVLGIVLIVVMTLMVGGRGFTTIKRKKDGSIDRRYKR
;
A
#
# COMPACT_ATOMS: atom_id res chain seq x y z
N MET A 1 16.33 26.19 4.35
CA MET A 1 15.04 26.10 5.09
C MET A 1 13.85 25.71 4.21
N LYS A 2 13.71 26.26 2.99
CA LYS A 2 12.60 25.91 2.06
C LYS A 2 12.66 24.45 1.59
N THR A 3 13.85 23.95 1.25
CA THR A 3 14.07 22.56 0.78
C THR A 3 13.79 21.50 1.83
N VAL A 4 14.10 21.77 3.11
CA VAL A 4 13.87 20.81 4.20
C VAL A 4 12.38 20.64 4.50
N LYS A 5 11.59 21.73 4.48
CA LYS A 5 10.12 21.68 4.62
C LYS A 5 9.45 20.93 3.46
N LEU A 6 9.99 21.13 2.27
CA LEU A 6 9.51 20.53 1.03
C LEU A 6 9.78 19.02 0.96
N LEU A 7 10.97 18.59 1.44
CA LEU A 7 11.33 17.18 1.62
C LEU A 7 10.50 16.49 2.71
N LEU A 8 10.24 17.16 3.84
CA LEU A 8 9.37 16.61 4.89
C LEU A 8 7.94 16.35 4.38
N SER A 9 7.37 17.27 3.58
CA SER A 9 6.02 17.08 3.02
C SER A 9 5.96 15.93 2.01
N LEU A 10 7.04 15.70 1.27
CA LEU A 10 7.13 14.62 0.28
C LEU A 10 7.25 13.25 0.95
N VAL A 11 8.04 13.14 2.02
CA VAL A 11 8.15 11.92 2.83
C VAL A 11 6.80 11.59 3.50
N PHE A 12 6.06 12.63 3.90
CA PHE A 12 4.70 12.46 4.42
C PHE A 12 3.74 11.97 3.33
N ILE A 13 3.79 12.53 2.12
CA ILE A 13 2.95 12.12 0.99
C ILE A 13 3.25 10.68 0.55
N THR A 14 4.50 10.23 0.54
CA THR A 14 4.84 8.86 0.17
C THR A 14 4.45 7.85 1.25
N MET A 15 4.48 8.23 2.53
CA MET A 15 3.91 7.44 3.62
C MET A 15 2.39 7.28 3.52
N LEU A 16 1.67 8.22 2.88
CA LEU A 16 0.23 8.06 2.62
C LEU A 16 -0.05 6.94 1.61
N PHE A 17 0.88 6.64 0.72
CA PHE A 17 0.81 5.53 -0.24
C PHE A 17 1.40 4.22 0.32
N ALA A 18 1.45 4.05 1.64
CA ALA A 18 1.87 2.80 2.25
C ALA A 18 0.97 1.64 1.79
N ALA A 19 1.59 0.49 1.51
CA ALA A 19 0.92 -0.70 0.99
C ALA A 19 -0.29 -1.11 1.83
N CYS A 20 -1.49 -0.84 1.33
CA CYS A 20 -2.73 -1.32 1.91
C CYS A 20 -2.95 -2.76 1.43
N ASN A 21 -2.61 -3.74 2.27
CA ASN A 21 -3.00 -5.12 2.02
C ASN A 21 -4.53 -5.20 2.19
N THR A 22 -5.23 -5.53 1.11
CA THR A 22 -6.68 -5.74 1.14
C THR A 22 -6.95 -7.23 1.22
N HIS A 23 -7.91 -7.61 2.06
CA HIS A 23 -8.39 -8.97 2.15
C HIS A 23 -9.74 -9.08 1.46
N VAL A 24 -9.95 -10.17 0.73
CA VAL A 24 -11.20 -10.46 0.03
C VAL A 24 -11.85 -11.66 0.69
N VAL A 25 -13.15 -11.57 0.96
CA VAL A 25 -13.94 -12.67 1.50
C VAL A 25 -14.17 -13.73 0.42
N ASN A 26 -13.78 -14.97 0.70
CA ASN A 26 -13.89 -16.10 -0.24
C ASN A 26 -15.04 -17.08 0.10
N THR A 27 -15.98 -16.66 0.94
CA THR A 27 -17.14 -17.47 1.32
C THR A 27 -18.41 -16.65 1.11
N GLU A 28 -19.54 -17.31 0.87
CA GLU A 28 -20.83 -16.64 0.62
C GLU A 28 -21.24 -15.75 1.80
N ASN A 29 -21.01 -16.24 3.02
CA ASN A 29 -21.49 -15.62 4.25
C ASN A 29 -20.45 -15.75 5.37
N LEU A 30 -19.69 -14.69 5.63
CA LEU A 30 -18.70 -14.62 6.70
C LEU A 30 -19.22 -13.81 7.88
N ASN A 31 -19.40 -14.44 9.03
CA ASN A 31 -19.91 -13.76 10.22
C ASN A 31 -18.84 -12.86 10.85
N VAL A 32 -19.23 -11.62 11.13
CA VAL A 32 -18.48 -10.67 11.95
C VAL A 32 -18.94 -10.81 13.40
N ARG A 33 -17.99 -11.04 14.31
CA ARG A 33 -18.28 -11.27 15.73
C ARG A 33 -17.73 -10.15 16.60
N ALA A 34 -18.37 -9.91 17.73
CA ALA A 34 -17.91 -8.93 18.73
C ALA A 34 -16.62 -9.36 19.45
N THR A 35 -16.37 -10.67 19.54
CA THR A 35 -15.18 -11.24 20.19
C THR A 35 -14.51 -12.28 19.30
N PRO A 36 -13.19 -12.52 19.45
CA PRO A 36 -12.44 -13.52 18.68
C PRO A 36 -12.71 -14.94 19.20
N SER A 37 -13.96 -15.36 19.19
CA SER A 37 -14.41 -16.67 19.65
C SER A 37 -15.58 -17.18 18.81
N THR A 38 -15.67 -18.49 18.63
CA THR A 38 -16.81 -19.13 17.94
C THR A 38 -18.13 -18.93 18.68
N ASN A 39 -18.05 -18.69 19.99
CA ASN A 39 -19.20 -18.43 20.86
C ASN A 39 -19.49 -16.93 20.99
N GLY A 40 -18.71 -16.06 20.33
CA GLY A 40 -18.92 -14.61 20.35
C GLY A 40 -20.19 -14.21 19.60
N THR A 41 -20.88 -13.19 20.10
CA THR A 41 -22.09 -12.63 19.47
C THR A 41 -21.80 -12.18 18.05
N VAL A 42 -22.66 -12.56 17.10
CA VAL A 42 -22.58 -12.10 15.71
C VAL A 42 -23.16 -10.70 15.63
N ILE A 43 -22.33 -9.74 15.23
CA ILE A 43 -22.72 -8.31 15.09
C ILE A 43 -22.99 -7.93 13.63
N GLY A 44 -22.66 -8.81 12.70
CA GLY A 44 -22.88 -8.59 11.28
C GLY A 44 -22.37 -9.74 10.42
N GLN A 45 -22.43 -9.52 9.12
CA GLN A 45 -22.02 -10.48 8.12
C GLN A 45 -21.39 -9.76 6.93
N LEU A 46 -20.40 -10.41 6.32
CA LEU A 46 -19.77 -10.01 5.08
C LEU A 46 -20.09 -11.06 4.01
N HIS A 47 -20.14 -10.62 2.76
CA HIS A 47 -20.50 -11.44 1.62
C HIS A 47 -19.27 -11.76 0.77
N TYR A 48 -19.43 -12.74 -0.13
CA TYR A 48 -18.41 -13.07 -1.11
C TYR A 48 -17.94 -11.82 -1.88
N ASN A 49 -16.63 -11.72 -2.08
CA ASN A 49 -15.96 -10.62 -2.77
C ASN A 49 -15.95 -9.26 -2.02
N ASP A 50 -16.45 -9.21 -0.79
CA ASP A 50 -16.28 -8.03 0.06
C ASP A 50 -14.80 -7.76 0.32
N ARG A 51 -14.39 -6.50 0.13
CA ARG A 51 -13.02 -6.05 0.33
C ARG A 51 -12.91 -5.35 1.67
N ILE A 52 -12.10 -5.92 2.55
CA ILE A 52 -11.94 -5.47 3.91
C ILE A 52 -10.46 -5.29 4.24
N LYS A 53 -10.18 -4.33 5.11
CA LYS A 53 -8.87 -4.20 5.74
C LYS A 53 -8.89 -5.02 7.01
N VAL A 54 -8.00 -6.01 7.10
CA VAL A 54 -7.93 -6.93 8.22
C VAL A 54 -6.59 -6.77 8.90
N THR A 55 -6.64 -6.55 10.21
CA THR A 55 -5.46 -6.57 11.08
C THR A 55 -5.40 -7.96 11.72
N PRO A 56 -4.36 -8.77 11.47
CA PRO A 56 -4.22 -10.08 12.11
C PRO A 56 -4.22 -9.91 13.63
N HIS A 57 -5.11 -10.63 14.33
CA HIS A 57 -5.13 -10.65 15.79
C HIS A 57 -4.40 -11.89 16.33
N ASN A 58 -4.63 -13.04 15.71
CA ASN A 58 -3.91 -14.29 15.93
C ASN A 58 -4.00 -15.18 14.67
N ASP A 59 -3.53 -16.42 14.72
CA ASP A 59 -3.52 -17.34 13.56
C ASP A 59 -4.92 -17.70 13.04
N THR A 60 -5.97 -17.48 13.85
CA THR A 60 -7.35 -17.89 13.55
C THR A 60 -8.30 -16.72 13.31
N TRP A 61 -8.02 -15.55 13.89
CA TRP A 61 -8.90 -14.38 13.92
C TRP A 61 -8.20 -13.14 13.38
N GLY A 62 -8.92 -12.44 12.51
CA GLY A 62 -8.57 -11.12 12.01
C GLY A 62 -9.52 -10.08 12.59
N GLN A 63 -8.97 -8.96 13.02
CA GLN A 63 -9.71 -7.79 13.48
C GLN A 63 -10.05 -6.89 12.29
N ILE A 64 -11.26 -6.37 12.26
CA ILE A 64 -11.76 -5.44 11.25
C ILE A 64 -12.47 -4.27 11.92
N GLU A 65 -12.58 -3.16 11.20
CA GLU A 65 -13.49 -2.08 11.57
C GLU A 65 -14.84 -2.34 10.89
N TYR A 66 -15.90 -2.45 11.68
CA TYR A 66 -17.25 -2.73 11.21
C TYR A 66 -18.25 -1.80 11.91
N LYS A 67 -18.92 -0.95 11.14
CA LYS A 67 -19.90 0.04 11.65
C LYS A 67 -19.36 0.93 12.79
N ASN A 68 -18.12 1.42 12.66
CA ASN A 68 -17.39 2.20 13.67
C ASN A 68 -17.06 1.45 14.98
N GLU A 69 -17.25 0.13 15.01
CA GLU A 69 -16.84 -0.73 16.10
C GLU A 69 -15.79 -1.74 15.64
N THR A 70 -15.11 -2.37 16.60
CA THR A 70 -14.17 -3.45 16.31
C THR A 70 -14.91 -4.77 16.18
N GLY A 71 -14.75 -5.42 15.02
CA GLY A 71 -15.28 -6.76 14.75
C GLY A 71 -14.16 -7.76 14.51
N TYR A 72 -14.49 -9.05 14.65
CA TYR A 72 -13.58 -10.17 14.43
C TYR A 72 -14.15 -11.13 13.39
N VAL A 73 -13.28 -11.57 12.47
CA VAL A 73 -13.59 -12.50 11.38
C VAL A 73 -12.57 -13.63 11.34
N ALA A 74 -12.99 -14.81 10.89
CA ALA A 74 -12.10 -15.96 10.81
C ALA A 74 -11.15 -15.83 9.61
N MET A 75 -9.84 -15.91 9.85
CA MET A 75 -8.82 -15.71 8.80
C MET A 75 -8.82 -16.78 7.72
N LYS A 76 -9.28 -18.01 8.04
CA LYS A 76 -9.35 -19.13 7.11
C LYS A 76 -10.20 -18.87 5.85
N HIS A 77 -11.10 -17.88 5.93
CA HIS A 77 -12.05 -17.55 4.86
C HIS A 77 -11.65 -16.31 4.06
N LEU A 78 -10.44 -15.79 4.30
CA LEU A 78 -9.93 -14.57 3.69
C LEU A 78 -8.81 -14.87 2.70
N ILE A 79 -8.87 -14.24 1.53
CA ILE A 79 -7.78 -14.24 0.57
C ILE A 79 -7.07 -12.90 0.65
N THR A 80 -5.76 -12.94 0.90
CA THR A 80 -4.93 -11.72 0.89
C THR A 80 -4.65 -11.31 -0.54
N LYS A 81 -5.18 -10.16 -0.95
CA LYS A 81 -4.81 -9.52 -2.20
C LYS A 81 -3.72 -8.49 -1.92
N LYS A 82 -2.48 -8.87 -2.21
CA LYS A 82 -1.37 -7.91 -2.24
C LYS A 82 -1.52 -7.08 -3.50
N GLU A 83 -2.08 -5.88 -3.36
CA GLU A 83 -2.02 -4.91 -4.44
C GLU A 83 -0.56 -4.45 -4.56
N LYS A 84 0.12 -4.97 -5.58
CA LYS A 84 1.44 -4.51 -5.96
C LYS A 84 1.24 -3.15 -6.60
N PHE A 85 1.52 -2.08 -5.87
CA PHE A 85 1.63 -0.77 -6.50
C PHE A 85 2.80 -0.82 -7.48
N GLU A 86 2.50 -0.58 -8.76
CA GLU A 86 3.50 -0.49 -9.81
C GLU A 86 4.50 0.60 -9.46
N THR A 87 5.74 0.21 -9.14
CA THR A 87 6.84 1.12 -8.78
C THR A 87 7.12 2.14 -9.89
N ASN A 88 6.68 1.85 -11.11
CA ASN A 88 6.77 2.73 -12.27
C ASN A 88 5.99 4.04 -12.07
N VAL A 89 4.79 4.01 -11.50
CA VAL A 89 3.96 5.22 -11.33
C VAL A 89 4.49 6.08 -10.18
N LEU A 90 4.79 5.46 -9.04
CA LEU A 90 5.39 6.14 -7.89
C LEU A 90 6.80 6.65 -8.20
N GLY A 91 7.58 5.92 -9.00
CA GLY A 91 8.90 6.32 -9.46
C GLY A 91 8.88 7.55 -10.35
N ILE A 92 7.93 7.63 -11.31
CA ILE A 92 7.77 8.81 -12.17
C ILE A 92 7.37 10.04 -11.33
N VAL A 93 6.40 9.90 -10.42
CA VAL A 93 5.96 11.00 -9.55
C VAL A 93 7.11 11.46 -8.67
N LEU A 94 7.89 10.54 -8.09
CA LEU A 94 9.08 10.88 -7.30
C LEU A 94 10.14 11.61 -8.13
N ILE A 95 10.43 11.16 -9.35
CA ILE A 95 11.44 11.77 -10.25
C ILE A 95 11.01 13.18 -10.68
N VAL A 96 9.76 13.35 -11.11
CA VAL A 96 9.22 14.67 -11.51
C VAL A 96 9.28 15.63 -10.34
N VAL A 97 8.83 15.20 -9.16
CA VAL A 97 8.83 16.03 -7.95
C VAL A 97 10.26 16.34 -7.50
N MET A 98 11.20 15.38 -7.53
CA MET A 98 12.60 15.63 -7.19
C MET A 98 13.28 16.59 -8.18
N THR A 99 12.94 16.54 -9.47
CA THR A 99 13.46 17.49 -10.47
C THR A 99 12.95 18.91 -10.22
N LEU A 100 11.70 19.04 -9.76
CA LEU A 100 11.12 20.33 -9.37
C LEU A 100 11.71 20.84 -8.05
N MET A 101 12.06 19.95 -7.10
CA MET A 101 12.69 20.34 -5.82
C MET A 101 14.17 20.70 -5.97
N VAL A 102 14.92 19.98 -6.81
CA VAL A 102 16.33 20.21 -7.10
C VAL A 102 16.42 21.17 -8.28
N GLY A 103 16.14 22.45 -8.02
CA GLY A 103 16.13 23.50 -9.04
C GLY A 103 17.23 23.34 -10.10
N GLY A 104 16.81 22.88 -11.28
CA GLY A 104 17.54 22.98 -12.54
C GLY A 104 18.92 22.31 -12.63
N ARG A 105 19.30 21.37 -11.77
CA ARG A 105 20.52 20.57 -12.00
C ARG A 105 20.15 19.30 -12.75
N GLY A 106 20.30 19.37 -14.07
CA GLY A 106 19.90 18.35 -15.04
C GLY A 106 20.31 16.93 -14.63
N PHE A 107 19.33 16.03 -14.65
CA PHE A 107 19.56 14.61 -14.62
C PHE A 107 20.17 14.24 -15.98
N THR A 108 21.48 14.02 -16.06
CA THR A 108 22.10 13.61 -17.32
C THR A 108 21.63 12.20 -17.64
N THR A 109 20.76 12.03 -18.64
CA THR A 109 20.38 10.71 -19.15
C THR A 109 21.64 9.99 -19.62
N ILE A 110 22.13 9.00 -18.88
CA ILE A 110 23.31 8.25 -19.29
C ILE A 110 22.91 7.37 -20.47
N LYS A 111 23.33 7.73 -21.69
CA LYS A 111 23.22 6.80 -22.82
C LYS A 111 24.26 5.70 -22.65
N ARG A 112 23.78 4.45 -22.59
CA ARG A 112 24.64 3.26 -22.70
C ARG A 112 24.76 2.89 -24.17
N LYS A 113 25.95 2.52 -24.60
CA LYS A 113 26.17 1.93 -25.93
C LYS A 113 25.52 0.53 -25.99
N LYS A 114 25.41 -0.04 -27.19
CA LYS A 114 24.90 -1.41 -27.39
C LYS A 114 25.71 -2.49 -26.63
N ASP A 115 26.96 -2.18 -26.29
CA ASP A 115 27.86 -3.02 -25.48
C ASP A 115 27.68 -2.84 -23.96
N GLY A 116 26.73 -2.00 -23.53
CA GLY A 116 26.46 -1.71 -22.12
C GLY A 116 27.39 -0.68 -21.47
N SER A 117 28.44 -0.21 -22.15
CA SER A 117 29.36 0.81 -21.63
C SER A 117 28.72 2.20 -21.58
N ILE A 118 29.12 3.00 -20.59
CA ILE A 118 28.67 4.38 -20.41
C ILE A 118 29.27 5.27 -21.50
N ASP A 119 28.44 5.98 -22.26
CA ASP A 119 28.92 6.98 -23.21
C ASP A 119 29.33 8.27 -22.47
N ARG A 120 30.63 8.41 -22.26
CA ARG A 120 31.25 9.55 -21.56
C ARG A 120 31.19 10.87 -22.36
N ARG A 121 30.78 10.87 -23.63
CA ARG A 121 30.65 12.09 -24.46
C ARG A 121 29.30 12.82 -24.33
N TYR A 122 28.31 12.26 -23.63
CA TYR A 122 26.97 12.84 -23.53
C TYR A 122 26.86 13.98 -22.49
N LYS A 123 27.94 14.36 -21.80
CA LYS A 123 27.94 15.39 -20.76
C LYS A 123 28.07 16.80 -21.38
N ARG A 124 26.95 17.45 -21.69
CA ARG A 124 26.82 18.91 -21.63
C ARG A 124 25.61 19.24 -20.77
#